data_AF-A0A349EMI9-F1
#
_entry.id   AF-A0A349EMI9-F1
#
_cell.length_a   1.000
_cell.length_b   1.000
_cell.length_c   1.000
_cell.angle_alpha   90.00
_cell.angle_beta   90.00
_cell.angle_gamma   90.00
#
_symmetry.space_group_name_H-M   'P 1'
#
loop_
_entity.id
_entity.type
_entity.pdbx_description
1 polymer ?
#
loop_
_entity_poly.entity_id
_entity_poly.type
_entity_poly.pdbx_seq_one_letter_code
_entity_poly.pdbx_strand_id
1 'polypeptide(L)' 'MAGLTLEHAEAQLALWLAADSALAGGAQSYRIETAPGTSRQVTRADAAQIQRNIDFWDQKCRQLGRSGGIVVRGVTFAP' A
#
# COMPACT_ATOMS: atom_id res chain seq x y z
N MET A 1 -1.34 13.22 -14.47
CA MET A 1 -0.24 12.25 -14.25
C MET A 1 -0.43 11.68 -12.86
N ALA A 2 -1.03 10.50 -12.72
CA ALA A 2 -1.17 9.85 -11.42
C ALA A 2 -0.93 8.35 -11.59
N GLY A 3 0.23 8.02 -12.17
CA GLY A 3 0.81 6.71 -11.95
C GLY A 3 1.30 6.68 -10.50
N LEU A 4 1.06 5.58 -9.80
CA LEU A 4 1.42 5.40 -8.41
C LEU A 4 2.91 5.70 -8.22
N THR A 5 3.23 6.84 -7.59
CA THR A 5 4.60 7.33 -7.41
C THR A 5 5.30 6.54 -6.32
N LEU A 6 6.64 6.61 -6.29
CA LEU A 6 7.43 5.99 -5.22
C LEU A 6 6.97 6.49 -3.84
N GLU A 7 6.78 7.80 -3.69
CA GLU A 7 6.24 8.40 -2.46
C GLU A 7 4.85 7.84 -2.08
N HIS A 8 4.00 7.57 -3.07
CA HIS A 8 2.69 6.96 -2.83
C HIS A 8 2.82 5.51 -2.34
N ALA A 9 3.74 4.74 -2.92
CA ALA A 9 4.01 3.37 -2.50
C ALA A 9 4.61 3.30 -1.09
N GLU A 10 5.53 4.21 -0.76
CA GLU A 10 6.12 4.34 0.58
C GLU A 10 5.07 4.74 1.62
N ALA A 11 4.19 5.69 1.28
CA ALA A 11 3.06 6.06 2.14
C ALA A 11 2.11 4.87 2.38
N GLN A 12 1.84 4.06 1.34
CA GLN A 12 1.07 2.83 1.49
C GLN A 12 1.77 1.83 2.41
N LEU A 13 3.06 1.57 2.20
CA LEU A 13 3.83 0.66 3.04
C LEU A 13 3.76 1.08 4.52
N ALA A 14 3.94 2.38 4.79
CA ALA A 14 3.84 2.93 6.14
C ALA A 14 2.45 2.73 6.76
N LEU A 15 1.38 2.94 5.98
CA LEU A 15 -0.01 2.67 6.40
C LEU A 15 -0.23 1.20 6.76
N TRP A 16 0.29 0.27 5.94
CA TRP A 16 0.15 -1.17 6.20
C TRP A 16 0.95 -1.62 7.43
N LEU A 17 2.14 -1.06 7.67
CA LEU A 17 2.93 -1.30 8.89
C LEU A 17 2.25 -0.75 10.15
N ALA A 18 1.67 0.45 10.05
CA ALA A 18 0.87 1.03 11.13
C ALA A 18 -0.36 0.17 11.46
N ALA A 19 -1.04 -0.34 10.43
CA ALA A 19 -2.16 -1.26 10.59
C ALA A 19 -1.74 -2.58 11.27
N ASP A 20 -0.62 -3.17 10.84
CA ASP A 20 -0.10 -4.42 11.43
C ASP A 20 0.24 -4.23 12.92
N SER A 21 0.94 -3.15 13.26
CA SER A 21 1.26 -2.84 14.67
C SER A 21 0.02 -2.56 15.52
N ALA A 22 -1.00 -1.87 14.98
CA ALA A 22 -2.26 -1.65 15.67
C ALA A 22 -3.03 -2.96 15.91
N LEU A 23 -3.09 -3.85 14.92
CA LEU A 23 -3.75 -5.16 15.03
C LEU A 23 -2.97 -6.11 15.93
N ALA A 24 -1.64 -6.04 15.93
CA ALA A 24 -0.78 -6.78 16.85
C ALA A 24 -0.98 -6.30 18.31
N GLY A 25 -1.16 -5.00 18.51
CA GLY A 25 -1.44 -4.38 19.81
C GLY A 25 -2.84 -4.64 20.36
N GLY A 26 -3.73 -5.30 19.61
CA GLY A 26 -5.06 -5.72 20.06
C GLY A 26 -6.24 -5.09 19.33
N ALA A 27 -6.02 -4.28 18.28
CA ALA A 27 -7.12 -3.81 17.45
C ALA A 27 -7.77 -4.98 16.68
N GLN A 28 -9.10 -4.99 16.60
CA GLN A 28 -9.86 -6.05 15.93
C GLN A 28 -10.04 -5.77 14.43
N SER A 29 -10.10 -4.49 14.06
CA SER A 29 -10.33 -4.03 12.69
C SER A 29 -9.62 -2.70 12.46
N TYR A 30 -9.02 -2.55 11.28
CA TYR A 30 -8.34 -1.34 10.86
C TYR A 30 -8.77 -1.00 9.43
N ARG A 31 -9.11 0.28 9.17
CA ARG A 31 -9.46 0.76 7.84
C ARG A 31 -8.24 1.40 7.21
N ILE A 32 -7.81 0.87 6.08
CA ILE A 32 -6.64 1.33 5.34
C ILE A 32 -7.11 1.98 4.06
N GLU A 33 -6.66 3.20 3.79
CA GLU A 33 -6.89 3.86 2.51
C GLU A 33 -5.79 3.42 1.56
N THR A 34 -6.09 2.48 0.67
CA THR A 34 -5.12 1.82 -0.23
C THR A 34 -4.75 2.60 -1.48
N ALA A 35 -5.64 3.48 -1.92
CA ALA A 35 -5.47 4.32 -3.10
C ALA A 35 -6.35 5.57 -2.94
N PRO A 36 -6.06 6.67 -3.64
CA PRO A 36 -6.95 7.83 -3.67
C PRO A 36 -8.37 7.38 -4.08
N GLY A 37 -9.32 7.49 -3.13
CA GLY A 37 -10.71 7.08 -3.30
C GLY A 37 -11.04 5.62 -2.98
N THR A 38 -10.08 4.77 -2.60
CA THR A 38 -10.34 3.36 -2.24
C THR A 38 -9.87 3.03 -0.83
N SER A 39 -10.82 2.70 0.05
CA SER A 39 -10.55 2.21 1.40
C SER A 39 -10.85 0.71 1.52
N ARG A 40 -9.98 0.00 2.24
CA ARG A 40 -10.12 -1.42 2.55
C ARG A 40 -10.16 -1.60 4.06
N GLN A 41 -11.17 -2.33 4.54
CA GLN A 41 -11.21 -2.76 5.92
C GLN A 41 -10.45 -4.08 6.05
N VAL A 42 -9.50 -4.14 6.97
CA VAL A 42 -8.75 -5.36 7.29
C VAL A 42 -8.90 -5.68 8.76
N THR A 43 -8.91 -6.96 9.08
CA THR A 43 -9.04 -7.44 10.45
C THR A 43 -7.82 -8.24 10.87
N ARG A 44 -7.69 -8.55 12.16
CA ARG A 44 -6.61 -9.40 12.65
C ARG A 44 -6.64 -10.81 12.04
N ALA A 45 -7.81 -11.28 11.62
CA ALA A 45 -7.95 -12.54 10.88
C ALA A 45 -7.24 -12.48 9.51
N ASP A 46 -7.10 -11.28 8.94
CA ASP A 46 -6.42 -11.01 7.68
C ASP A 46 -4.93 -10.69 7.87
N ALA A 47 -4.32 -11.00 9.03
CA ALA A 47 -2.89 -10.73 9.29
C ALA A 47 -1.97 -11.29 8.19
N ALA A 48 -2.29 -12.49 7.67
CA ALA A 48 -1.57 -13.05 6.52
C ALA A 48 -1.72 -12.21 5.24
N GLN A 49 -2.87 -11.56 5.03
CA GLN A 49 -3.09 -10.65 3.91
C GLN A 49 -2.35 -9.33 4.10
N ILE A 50 -2.27 -8.82 5.33
CA ILE A 50 -1.50 -7.62 5.67
C ILE A 50 -0.02 -7.85 5.36
N GLN A 51 0.56 -8.96 5.82
CA GLN A 51 1.94 -9.32 5.49
C GLN A 51 2.18 -9.43 3.98
N ARG A 52 1.25 -10.05 3.24
CA ARG A 52 1.32 -10.11 1.77
C ARG A 52 1.26 -8.72 1.12
N ASN A 53 0.45 -7.80 1.65
CA ASN A 53 0.38 -6.44 1.13
C ASN A 53 1.65 -5.65 1.47
N ILE A 54 2.21 -5.83 2.67
CA ILE A 54 3.50 -5.23 3.04
C ILE A 54 4.59 -5.69 2.08
N ASP A 55 4.71 -6.99 1.82
CA ASP A 55 5.69 -7.53 0.85
C ASP A 55 5.44 -6.98 -0.56
N PHE A 56 4.19 -6.93 -1.00
CA PHE A 56 3.83 -6.37 -2.29
C PHE A 56 4.25 -4.90 -2.42
N TRP A 57 3.95 -4.06 -1.42
CA TRP A 57 4.30 -2.65 -1.44
C TRP A 57 5.81 -2.43 -1.29
N ASP A 58 6.51 -3.23 -0.49
CA ASP A 58 7.98 -3.20 -0.40
C ASP A 58 8.61 -3.57 -1.75
N GLN A 59 8.10 -4.61 -2.41
CA GLN A 59 8.53 -4.94 -3.76
C GLN A 59 8.22 -3.82 -4.75
N LYS A 60 7.06 -3.16 -4.66
CA LYS A 60 6.72 -1.99 -5.49
C LYS A 60 7.68 -0.83 -5.23
N CYS A 61 7.96 -0.49 -3.98
CA CYS A 61 8.93 0.56 -3.63
C CYS A 61 10.32 0.23 -4.17
N ARG A 62 10.78 -1.02 -4.01
CA ARG A 62 12.07 -1.48 -4.55
C ARG A 62 12.08 -1.45 -6.08
N GLN A 63 10.99 -1.85 -6.71
CA GLN A 63 10.86 -1.87 -8.16
C GLN A 63 10.85 -0.44 -8.70
N LEU A 64 10.06 0.47 -8.12
CA LEU A 64 10.03 1.89 -8.49
C LEU A 64 11.34 2.62 -8.16
N GLY A 65 11.98 2.28 -7.04
CA GLY A 65 13.23 2.88 -6.57
C GLY A 65 14.47 2.41 -7.32
N ARG A 66 14.55 1.12 -7.69
CA ARG A 66 15.56 0.64 -8.66
C ARG A 66 15.28 1.16 -10.06
N SER A 67 14.01 1.40 -10.38
CA SER A 67 13.59 2.00 -11.64
C SER A 67 13.62 3.52 -11.58
N GLY A 68 14.81 4.11 -11.39
CA GLY A 68 15.11 5.47 -11.88
C GLY A 68 14.97 5.61 -13.42
N GLY A 69 14.08 4.82 -14.05
CA GLY A 69 13.94 4.59 -15.48
C GLY A 69 12.69 3.80 -15.89
N ILE A 70 11.65 3.63 -15.05
CA ILE A 70 10.32 3.22 -15.54
C ILE A 70 9.38 4.42 -15.45
N VAL A 71 9.34 5.18 -16.53
CA VAL A 71 8.24 6.11 -16.82
C VAL A 71 6.99 5.28 -17.09
N VAL A 72 6.07 5.23 -16.12
CA VAL A 72 4.72 4.69 -16.31
C VAL A 72 3.97 5.63 -17.26
N ARG A 73 4.14 5.42 -18.56
CA ARG A 73 3.34 6.06 -19.62
C ARG A 73 2.09 5.22 -19.84
N GLY A 74 0.95 5.65 -19.30
CA GLY A 74 -0.36 5.18 -19.75
C GLY A 74 -1.20 4.47 -18.71
N VAL A 75 -1.51 5.13 -17.60
CA VAL A 75 -2.72 4.79 -16.82
C VAL A 75 -3.60 6.03 -16.77
N THR A 76 -4.52 6.12 -17.73
CA THR A 76 -5.54 7.16 -17.77
C THR A 76 -6.64 6.76 -16.79
N PHE A 77 -6.72 7.46 -15.66
CA PHE A 77 -7.95 7.51 -14.85
C PHE A 77 -8.77 8.69 -15.36
N ALA A 78 -9.92 8.41 -15.97
CA ALA A 78 -10.91 9.40 -16.37
C ALA A 78 -11.81 9.76 -15.16
N PRO A 79 -12.31 11.02 -15.07
CA PRO A 79 -13.11 11.52 -13.95
C PRO A 79 -14.53 10.94 -13.90
#